data_AF-T1D2Z4-F1
#
_entry.id   AF-T1D2Z4-F1
#
_cell.length_a   1.000
_cell.length_b   1.000
_cell.length_c   1.000
_cell.angle_alpha   90.00
_cell.angle_beta   90.00
_cell.angle_gamma   90.00
#
_symmetry.space_group_name_H-M   'P 1'
#
loop_
_entity.id
_entity.type
_entity.pdbx_description
1 polymer ?
#
loop_
_entity_poly.entity_id
_entity_poly.type
_entity_poly.pdbx_seq_one_letter_code
_entity_poly.pdbx_strand_id
1 'polypeptide(L)'
;SVGVARQYCGQTGKTDNCRVAVSLSLATDSNSLPLAYQLYLPAEWTDDPKRCAEAGVPASVGFLTKNQIAAAQIRAAVAAKVPRGV
;
A
#
# COMPACT_ATOMS: atom_id res chain seq x y z
N SER A 1 7.73 12.53 -7.66
CA SER A 1 7.01 11.24 -7.67
C SER A 1 6.33 11.05 -6.33
N VAL A 2 5.03 10.74 -6.29
CA VAL A 2 4.24 10.62 -5.05
C VAL A 2 4.70 9.45 -4.17
N GLY A 3 4.78 9.65 -2.86
CA GLY A 3 5.14 8.61 -1.88
C GLY A 3 6.60 8.12 -1.91
N VAL A 4 7.49 8.80 -2.65
CA VAL A 4 8.92 8.47 -2.65
C VAL A 4 9.57 8.91 -1.34
N ALA A 5 10.35 8.01 -0.73
CA ALA A 5 11.16 8.29 0.46
C ALA A 5 12.27 7.24 0.61
N ARG A 6 13.22 7.47 1.53
CA ARG A 6 14.25 6.50 1.92
C ARG A 6 13.61 5.30 2.62
N GLN A 7 13.49 4.18 1.92
CA GLN A 7 12.87 2.94 2.40
C GLN A 7 13.59 1.71 1.85
N TYR A 8 13.40 0.55 2.47
CA TYR A 8 13.91 -0.70 1.91
C TYR A 8 13.27 -0.97 0.54
N CYS A 9 14.10 -1.04 -0.50
CA CYS A 9 13.72 -1.34 -1.86
C CYS A 9 14.06 -2.80 -2.15
N GLY A 10 13.04 -3.65 -2.33
CA GLY A 10 13.25 -5.08 -2.62
C GLY A 10 14.04 -5.34 -3.91
N GLN A 11 13.91 -4.46 -4.91
CA GLN A 11 14.64 -4.59 -6.18
C GLN A 11 16.15 -4.36 -6.02
N THR A 12 16.56 -3.41 -5.17
CA THR A 12 17.98 -3.09 -4.96
C THR A 12 18.57 -3.74 -3.71
N GLY A 13 17.74 -4.40 -2.89
CA GLY A 13 18.15 -5.11 -1.68
C GLY A 13 18.63 -4.19 -0.54
N LYS A 14 18.39 -2.88 -0.63
CA LYS A 14 18.89 -1.87 0.32
C LYS A 14 17.89 -0.76 0.59
N THR A 15 18.15 0.04 1.61
CA THR A 15 17.43 1.30 1.81
C THR A 15 17.84 2.30 0.73
N ASP A 16 16.86 2.75 -0.05
CA ASP A 16 17.02 3.71 -1.13
C ASP A 16 15.78 4.60 -1.27
N ASN A 17 15.86 5.63 -2.10
CA ASN A 17 14.69 6.42 -2.49
C ASN A 17 13.78 5.59 -3.39
N CYS A 18 12.68 5.09 -2.85
CA CYS A 18 11.73 4.29 -3.61
C CYS A 18 10.29 4.58 -3.20
N ARG A 19 9.36 4.15 -4.05
CA ARG A 19 7.94 4.03 -3.72
C ARG A 19 7.68 2.61 -3.26
N VAL A 20 6.85 2.46 -2.23
CA VAL A 20 6.43 1.14 -1.73
C VAL A 20 4.92 1.08 -1.79
N ALA A 21 4.40 -0.07 -2.19
CA ALA A 21 2.97 -0.36 -2.13
C ALA A 21 2.72 -1.65 -1.35
N VAL A 22 1.54 -1.74 -0.77
CA VAL A 22 1.03 -2.94 -0.11
C VAL A 22 -0.07 -3.51 -1.00
N SER A 23 0.07 -4.78 -1.37
CA SER A 23 -0.90 -5.49 -2.20
C SER A 23 -1.36 -6.77 -1.52
N LEU A 24 -2.61 -7.12 -1.79
CA LEU A 24 -3.20 -8.40 -1.40
C LEU A 24 -3.50 -9.20 -2.66
N SER A 25 -3.03 -10.45 -2.70
CA SER A 25 -3.39 -11.42 -3.73
C SER A 25 -3.97 -12.68 -3.09
N LEU A 26 -4.98 -13.27 -3.74
CA LEU A 26 -5.55 -14.56 -3.40
C LEU A 26 -4.76 -15.66 -4.11
N ALA A 27 -4.17 -16.58 -3.34
CA ALA A 27 -3.60 -17.80 -3.89
C ALA A 27 -4.70 -18.83 -4.13
N THR A 28 -4.70 -19.46 -5.31
CA THR A 28 -5.47 -20.66 -5.64
C THR A 28 -4.50 -21.77 -6.04
N ASP A 29 -4.99 -23.00 -6.22
CA ASP A 29 -4.13 -24.14 -6.61
C ASP A 29 -3.33 -23.90 -7.89
N SER A 30 -3.84 -23.04 -8.77
CA SER A 30 -3.28 -22.80 -10.11
C SER A 30 -2.84 -21.36 -10.36
N ASN A 31 -3.26 -20.39 -9.53
CA ASN A 31 -3.10 -18.96 -9.85
C ASN A 31 -2.88 -18.09 -8.59
N SER A 32 -2.38 -16.88 -8.83
CA SER A 32 -2.40 -15.78 -7.85
C SER A 32 -3.22 -14.63 -8.44
N LEU A 33 -4.29 -14.25 -7.75
CA LEU A 33 -5.24 -13.23 -8.22
C LEU A 33 -5.09 -11.95 -7.40
N PRO A 34 -4.72 -10.80 -8.00
CA PRO A 34 -4.61 -9.54 -7.26
C PRO A 34 -6.00 -9.06 -6.83
N LEU A 35 -6.17 -8.77 -5.55
CA LEU A 35 -7.42 -8.29 -4.95
C LEU A 35 -7.38 -6.81 -4.61
N ALA A 36 -6.26 -6.33 -4.09
CA ALA A 36 -6.12 -4.96 -3.64
C ALA A 36 -4.69 -4.45 -3.80
N TYR A 37 -4.57 -3.13 -3.96
CA TYR A 37 -3.30 -2.43 -4.07
C TYR A 37 -3.45 -1.04 -3.46
N GLN A 38 -2.47 -0.63 -2.66
CA GLN A 38 -2.42 0.71 -2.10
C GLN A 38 -0.98 1.21 -1.97
N LEU A 39 -0.73 2.43 -2.44
CA LEU A 39 0.54 3.12 -2.23
C LEU A 39 0.72 3.45 -0.74
N TYR A 40 1.88 3.12 -0.17
CA TYR A 40 2.26 3.55 1.17
C TYR A 40 2.81 4.99 1.10
N LEU A 41 2.17 5.90 1.85
CA LEU A 41 2.65 7.26 2.06
C LEU A 41 3.32 7.34 3.45
N PRO A 42 4.64 7.58 3.51
CA PRO A 42 5.33 7.87 4.77
C PRO A 42 4.75 9.10 5.47
N ALA A 43 4.95 9.23 6.79
CA ALA A 43 4.45 10.37 7.57
C ALA A 43 4.91 11.72 6.98
N GLU A 44 6.18 11.83 6.57
CA GLU A 44 6.73 13.03 5.90
C GLU A 44 6.00 13.47 4.61
N TRP A 45 5.18 12.60 4.01
CA TRP A 45 4.29 12.96 2.91
C TRP A 45 2.96 13.48 3.44
N THR A 46 2.33 12.73 4.34
CA THR A 46 1.00 13.06 4.87
C THR A 46 1.00 14.25 5.83
N ASP A 47 2.16 14.58 6.41
CA ASP A 47 2.39 15.75 7.26
C ASP A 47 2.52 17.05 6.44
N ASP A 48 2.54 16.96 5.09
CA ASP A 48 2.49 18.09 4.16
C ASP A 48 1.25 17.99 3.25
N PRO A 49 0.07 18.45 3.73
CA PRO A 49 -1.18 18.38 2.97
C PRO A 49 -1.13 19.13 1.64
N LYS A 50 -0.31 20.20 1.55
CA LYS A 50 -0.14 20.97 0.32
C LYS A 50 0.58 20.15 -0.73
N ARG A 51 1.70 19.52 -0.37
CA ARG A 51 2.43 18.59 -1.24
C ARG A 51 1.55 17.40 -1.67
N CYS A 52 0.74 16.88 -0.75
CA CYS A 52 -0.23 15.82 -1.07
C CYS A 52 -1.27 16.29 -2.11
N ALA A 53 -1.86 17.48 -1.92
CA ALA A 53 -2.83 18.04 -2.85
C ALA A 53 -2.23 18.30 -4.23
N GLU A 54 -1.02 18.90 -4.30
CA GLU A 54 -0.29 19.11 -5.55
C GLU A 54 0.02 17.80 -6.30
N ALA A 55 0.24 16.71 -5.55
CA ALA A 55 0.46 15.37 -6.09
C ALA A 55 -0.84 14.59 -6.40
N GLY A 56 -2.02 15.17 -6.16
CA GLY A 56 -3.32 14.53 -6.38
C GLY A 56 -3.72 13.48 -5.34
N VAL A 57 -3.11 13.50 -4.15
CA VAL A 57 -3.49 12.62 -3.04
C VAL A 57 -4.81 13.12 -2.43
N PRO A 58 -5.85 12.27 -2.31
CA PRO A 58 -7.10 12.67 -1.66
C PRO A 58 -6.90 13.07 -0.20
N ALA A 59 -7.59 14.11 0.27
CA ALA A 59 -7.48 14.62 1.64
C ALA A 59 -7.87 13.60 2.73
N SER A 60 -8.64 12.56 2.38
CA SER A 60 -8.99 11.46 3.29
C SER A 60 -7.83 10.48 3.53
N VAL A 61 -6.75 10.58 2.76
CA VAL A 61 -5.58 9.69 2.90
C VAL A 61 -4.63 10.27 3.95
N GLY A 62 -4.72 9.73 5.16
CA GLY A 62 -3.76 9.99 6.24
C GLY A 62 -2.64 8.95 6.30
N PHE A 63 -1.72 9.13 7.26
CA PHE A 63 -0.67 8.17 7.53
C PHE A 63 -1.25 6.82 7.97
N LEU A 64 -0.81 5.74 7.32
CA LEU A 64 -1.07 4.37 7.73
C LEU A 64 0.21 3.55 7.59
N THR A 65 0.56 2.80 8.62
CA THR A 65 1.65 1.81 8.53
C THR A 65 1.31 0.74 7.49
N LYS A 66 2.34 0.11 6.93
CA LYS A 66 2.19 -0.99 5.95
C LYS A 66 1.31 -2.13 6.49
N ASN A 67 1.45 -2.46 7.78
CA ASN A 67 0.65 -3.48 8.45
C ASN A 67 -0.82 -3.06 8.61
N GLN A 68 -1.10 -1.78 8.90
CA GLN A 68 -2.47 -1.29 8.94
C GLN A 68 -3.14 -1.34 7.56
N ILE A 69 -2.40 -1.00 6.50
CA ILE A 69 -2.89 -1.13 5.12
C ILE A 69 -3.20 -2.59 4.79
N ALA A 70 -2.26 -3.51 5.05
CA ALA A 70 -2.47 -4.94 4.81
C ALA A 70 -3.68 -5.48 5.57
N ALA A 71 -3.79 -5.15 6.86
CA ALA A 71 -4.92 -5.57 7.67
C ALA A 71 -6.26 -4.98 7.18
N ALA A 72 -6.26 -3.75 6.67
CA ALA A 72 -7.46 -3.14 6.07
C ALA A 72 -7.87 -3.85 4.78
N GLN A 73 -6.91 -4.20 3.90
CA GLN A 73 -7.17 -4.96 2.69
C GLN A 73 -7.75 -6.35 2.99
N ILE A 74 -7.20 -7.06 3.98
CA ILE A 74 -7.71 -8.36 4.43
C ILE A 74 -9.14 -8.23 4.98
N ARG A 75 -9.38 -7.24 5.86
CA ARG A 75 -10.72 -6.99 6.41
C ARG A 75 -11.75 -6.69 5.31
N ALA A 76 -11.36 -5.90 4.30
CA ALA A 76 -12.22 -5.59 3.16
C ALA A 76 -12.55 -6.86 2.34
N ALA A 77 -11.56 -7.71 2.06
CA ALA A 77 -11.77 -8.97 1.36
C ALA A 77 -12.70 -9.93 2.13
N VAL A 78 -12.55 -10.02 3.46
CA VAL A 78 -13.44 -10.79 4.33
C VAL A 78 -14.86 -10.23 4.32
N ALA A 79 -15.01 -8.91 4.45
CA ALA A 79 -16.33 -8.26 4.40
C ALA A 79 -17.02 -8.45 3.05
N ALA A 80 -16.26 -8.46 1.95
CA ALA A 80 -16.73 -8.77 0.61
C ALA A 80 -16.97 -10.27 0.36
N LYS A 81 -16.76 -11.14 1.37
CA LYS A 81 -16.92 -12.59 1.28
C LYS A 81 -16.08 -13.23 0.16
N VAL A 82 -14.89 -12.71 -0.07
CA VAL A 82 -13.92 -13.34 -0.98
C VAL A 82 -13.59 -14.74 -0.46
N PRO A 83 -13.53 -15.78 -1.33
CA PRO A 83 -13.14 -17.12 -0.92
C PRO A 83 -11.78 -17.15 -0.22
N ARG A 84 -11.57 -18.15 0.65
CA ARG A 84 -10.25 -18.39 1.23
C ARG A 84 -9.31 -18.94 0.15
N GLY A 85 -8.09 -18.46 0.17
CA GLY A 85 -7.02 -19.03 -0.66
C GLY A 85 -6.54 -20.35 -0.08
N VAL A 86 -5.75 -21.06 -0.88
CA VAL A 86 -5.05 -22.29 -0.49
C VAL A 86 -3.69 -21.99 0.13
#